data_AF-A0A2R6NMA8-F1
#
_entry.id   AF-A0A2R6NMA8-F1
#
_cell.length_a   1.000
_cell.length_b   1.000
_cell.length_c   1.000
_cell.angle_alpha   90.00
_cell.angle_beta   90.00
_cell.angle_gamma   90.00
#
_symmetry.space_group_name_H-M   'P 1'
#
loop_
_entity.id
_entity.type
_entity.pdbx_description
1 polymer ?
#
loop_
_entity_poly.entity_id
_entity_poly.type
_entity_poly.pdbx_seq_one_letter_code
_entity_poly.pdbx_strand_id
1 'polypeptide(L)'
;MAFTGASARVTALTLLYAAGPLLVGASCVLPNNTVMINPLSYNVYGSNAVFRNNTFANLFNPTNTTAPFFQVFDPSFLTVLGDSPSFRVIASNPGFAFAHEAPIWVPSTQELFFASAAGSPSGFSDINHNNQVAKISLNDVTTAIAQSSNATAPVNVTVTTLDLPDTVQMTNAGTGPYNGSLLLVNSGRGPLPPNLVLVDPANPQNATVILDNFFGRQFNSLHNAKIHPTSGNIFFTDVA
;
A
#
# COMPACT_ATOMS: atom_id res chain seq x y z
N MET A 1 63.39 4.54 -24.98
CA MET A 1 62.85 5.00 -23.68
C MET A 1 61.55 4.28 -23.44
N ALA A 2 61.53 3.43 -22.43
CA ALA A 2 60.36 2.66 -22.02
C ALA A 2 59.46 3.52 -21.14
N PHE A 3 58.14 3.40 -21.31
CA PHE A 3 57.19 3.63 -20.24
C PHE A 3 56.31 2.38 -20.13
N THR A 4 56.53 1.64 -19.05
CA THR A 4 55.73 0.52 -18.58
C THR A 4 54.40 1.02 -18.03
N GLY A 5 53.28 0.63 -18.64
CA GLY A 5 51.94 0.88 -18.10
C GLY A 5 51.64 -0.08 -16.95
N ALA A 6 51.28 0.47 -15.80
CA ALA A 6 51.00 -0.25 -14.57
C ALA A 6 49.82 -1.22 -14.72
N SER A 7 50.04 -2.48 -14.32
CA SER A 7 48.98 -3.47 -14.10
C SER A 7 48.21 -3.08 -12.82
N ALA A 8 46.98 -2.63 -12.96
CA ALA A 8 46.05 -2.52 -11.84
C ALA A 8 45.60 -3.93 -11.44
N ARG A 9 46.17 -4.46 -10.35
CA ARG A 9 45.65 -5.68 -9.71
C ARG A 9 44.38 -5.33 -8.95
N VAL A 10 43.24 -5.77 -9.45
CA VAL A 10 41.98 -5.80 -8.68
C VAL A 10 42.08 -7.00 -7.73
N THR A 11 42.31 -6.72 -6.46
CA THR A 11 42.25 -7.73 -5.40
C THR A 11 40.78 -7.94 -5.06
N ALA A 12 40.17 -9.00 -5.59
CA ALA A 12 38.86 -9.46 -5.13
C ALA A 12 39.03 -10.10 -3.74
N LEU A 13 38.52 -9.44 -2.71
CA LEU A 13 38.39 -10.02 -1.39
C LEU A 13 37.20 -10.99 -1.42
N THR A 14 37.46 -12.27 -1.70
CA THR A 14 36.46 -13.32 -1.55
C THR A 14 36.24 -13.54 -0.06
N LEU A 15 35.19 -12.95 0.51
CA LEU A 15 34.66 -13.47 1.76
C LEU A 15 34.12 -14.86 1.45
N LEU A 16 34.89 -15.90 1.79
CA LEU A 16 34.32 -17.20 2.06
C LEU A 16 33.39 -17.03 3.26
N TYR A 17 32.10 -16.81 3.00
CA TYR A 17 31.12 -17.28 3.95
C TYR A 17 31.32 -18.78 4.03
N ALA A 18 31.71 -19.27 5.21
CA ALA A 18 31.59 -20.67 5.52
C ALA A 18 30.16 -21.08 5.20
N ALA A 19 29.98 -21.82 4.10
CA ALA A 19 28.81 -22.63 3.90
C ALA A 19 28.87 -23.69 5.01
N GLY A 20 28.37 -23.31 6.20
CA GLY A 20 27.87 -24.29 7.15
C GLY A 20 26.91 -25.18 6.37
N PRO A 21 26.92 -26.50 6.59
CA PRO A 21 26.08 -27.42 5.84
C PRO A 21 24.66 -26.86 5.88
N LEU A 22 24.14 -26.47 4.71
CA LEU A 22 22.71 -26.26 4.53
C LEU A 22 22.08 -27.53 5.06
N LEU A 23 21.42 -27.41 6.20
CA LEU A 23 20.53 -28.45 6.69
C LEU A 23 19.53 -28.69 5.57
N VAL A 24 19.82 -29.68 4.72
CA VAL A 24 18.84 -30.42 3.96
C VAL A 24 18.04 -31.17 5.02
N GLY A 25 17.10 -30.46 5.64
CA GLY A 25 16.58 -30.84 6.96
C GLY A 25 15.19 -30.30 7.21
N ALA A 26 14.32 -30.40 6.19
CA ALA A 26 12.87 -30.55 6.21
C ALA A 26 12.38 -30.05 4.86
N SER A 27 11.62 -30.86 4.11
CA SER A 27 10.73 -30.28 3.11
C SER A 27 9.70 -29.47 3.89
N CYS A 28 9.96 -28.18 4.09
CA CYS A 28 8.95 -27.26 4.58
C CYS A 28 7.87 -27.26 3.50
N VAL A 29 6.75 -27.93 3.79
CA VAL A 29 5.58 -27.87 2.92
C VAL A 29 5.16 -26.42 2.91
N LEU A 30 5.32 -25.76 1.77
CA LEU A 30 4.89 -24.38 1.62
C LEU A 30 3.37 -24.31 1.76
N PRO A 31 2.84 -23.25 2.39
CA PRO A 31 1.40 -23.02 2.41
C PRO A 31 0.84 -22.95 0.98
N ASN A 32 -0.46 -23.22 0.83
CA ASN A 32 -1.12 -23.12 -0.47
C ASN A 32 -0.88 -21.76 -1.13
N ASN A 33 -0.80 -21.75 -2.46
CA ASN A 33 -0.53 -20.55 -3.26
C ASN A 33 0.72 -19.79 -2.83
N THR A 34 1.78 -20.49 -2.43
CA THR A 34 3.06 -19.89 -2.02
C THR A 34 4.21 -20.51 -2.79
N VAL A 35 5.14 -19.68 -3.26
CA VAL A 35 6.40 -20.13 -3.87
C VAL A 35 7.58 -19.47 -3.19
N MET A 36 8.68 -20.21 -3.06
CA MET A 36 9.94 -19.68 -2.57
C MET A 36 10.82 -19.23 -3.74
N ILE A 37 11.31 -18.00 -3.69
CA ILE A 37 12.20 -17.41 -4.68
C ILE A 37 13.58 -17.25 -4.06
N ASN A 38 14.62 -17.82 -4.68
CA ASN A 38 15.99 -17.52 -4.31
C ASN A 38 16.43 -16.21 -5.01
N PRO A 39 16.65 -15.09 -4.31
CA PRO A 39 17.06 -13.83 -4.93
C PRO A 39 18.39 -13.96 -5.69
N LEU A 40 19.31 -14.81 -5.21
CA LEU A 40 20.64 -14.98 -5.81
C LEU A 40 20.56 -15.52 -7.25
N SER A 41 19.50 -16.24 -7.59
CA SER A 41 19.26 -16.75 -8.94
C SER A 41 18.90 -15.65 -9.96
N TYR A 42 18.55 -14.44 -9.49
CA TYR A 42 18.06 -13.34 -10.33
C TYR A 42 18.80 -12.01 -10.10
N ASN A 43 19.80 -11.99 -9.21
CA ASN A 43 20.59 -10.79 -8.92
C ASN A 43 21.51 -10.37 -10.08
N VAL A 44 21.83 -11.28 -11.00
CA VAL A 44 22.68 -11.00 -12.16
C VAL A 44 21.84 -11.16 -13.43
N TYR A 45 21.72 -10.08 -14.18
CA TYR A 45 20.91 -10.03 -15.41
C TYR A 45 21.56 -10.81 -16.56
N GLY A 46 22.89 -10.69 -16.71
CA GLY A 46 23.63 -11.32 -17.81
C GLY A 46 23.50 -10.57 -19.15
N SER A 47 24.41 -10.87 -20.08
CA SER A 47 24.52 -10.13 -21.36
C SER A 47 23.38 -10.38 -22.34
N ASN A 48 22.60 -11.45 -22.14
CA ASN A 48 21.54 -11.88 -23.05
C ASN A 48 20.14 -11.70 -22.45
N ALA A 49 20.00 -11.08 -21.28
CA ALA A 49 18.70 -10.87 -20.68
C ALA A 49 17.89 -9.79 -21.39
N VAL A 50 16.57 -9.99 -21.40
CA VAL A 50 15.61 -9.10 -22.06
C VAL A 50 14.88 -8.30 -20.99
N PHE A 51 14.87 -6.97 -21.11
CA PHE A 51 14.12 -6.07 -20.24
C PHE A 51 12.63 -6.40 -20.17
N ARG A 52 12.09 -6.36 -18.95
CA ARG A 52 10.64 -6.35 -18.72
C ARG A 52 10.14 -4.96 -19.09
N ASN A 53 9.67 -4.81 -20.32
CA ASN A 53 9.37 -3.50 -20.91
C ASN A 53 8.01 -2.93 -20.46
N ASN A 54 7.16 -3.75 -19.84
CA ASN A 54 5.87 -3.31 -19.34
C ASN A 54 5.62 -3.88 -17.93
N THR A 55 5.64 -3.00 -16.92
CA THR A 55 5.43 -3.37 -15.51
C THR A 55 4.05 -4.00 -15.24
N PHE A 56 3.06 -3.76 -16.10
CA PHE A 56 1.70 -4.31 -15.94
C PHE A 56 1.51 -5.63 -16.70
N ALA A 57 2.22 -5.84 -17.82
CA ALA A 57 2.10 -7.04 -18.64
C ALA A 57 3.21 -8.07 -18.40
N ASN A 58 4.34 -7.66 -17.84
CA ASN A 58 5.52 -8.50 -17.64
C ASN A 58 5.92 -8.50 -16.16
N LEU A 59 5.09 -9.14 -15.33
CA LEU A 59 5.33 -9.31 -13.90
C LEU A 59 6.52 -10.24 -13.63
N PHE A 60 7.17 -10.07 -12.49
CA PHE A 60 8.22 -10.98 -12.04
C PHE A 60 7.59 -12.29 -11.55
N ASN A 61 7.57 -13.33 -12.38
CA ASN A 61 7.04 -14.64 -12.02
C ASN A 61 7.93 -15.77 -12.57
N PRO A 62 9.12 -15.98 -11.99
CA PRO A 62 10.08 -16.93 -12.54
C PRO A 62 9.65 -18.41 -12.34
N THR A 63 8.66 -18.67 -11.50
CA THR A 63 8.09 -20.02 -11.27
C THR A 63 6.91 -20.33 -12.19
N ASN A 64 6.49 -19.36 -13.02
CA ASN A 64 5.33 -19.47 -13.90
C ASN A 64 4.05 -19.92 -13.16
N THR A 65 3.89 -19.50 -11.91
CA THR A 65 2.76 -19.88 -11.05
C THR A 65 1.53 -19.06 -11.42
N THR A 66 0.35 -19.69 -11.45
CA THR A 66 -0.91 -19.00 -11.75
C THR A 66 -1.31 -18.09 -10.58
N ALA A 67 -1.58 -16.81 -10.85
CA ALA A 67 -2.02 -15.82 -9.86
C ALA A 67 -3.46 -16.08 -9.35
N PRO A 68 -3.78 -15.70 -8.10
CA PRO A 68 -2.90 -15.05 -7.12
C PRO A 68 -2.06 -16.04 -6.28
N PHE A 69 -0.83 -15.66 -5.95
CA PHE A 69 0.07 -16.44 -5.07
C PHE A 69 1.07 -15.51 -4.35
N PHE A 70 1.65 -15.99 -3.25
CA PHE A 70 2.71 -15.31 -2.51
C PHE A 70 4.09 -15.71 -3.04
N GLN A 71 4.96 -14.72 -3.27
CA GLN A 71 6.38 -14.92 -3.54
C GLN A 71 7.19 -14.66 -2.27
N VAL A 72 7.83 -15.69 -1.75
CA VAL A 72 8.63 -15.65 -0.51
C VAL A 72 10.10 -15.58 -0.88
N PHE A 73 10.74 -14.45 -0.61
CA PHE A 73 12.18 -14.25 -0.85
C PHE A 73 13.04 -14.60 0.37
N ASP A 74 12.44 -14.52 1.57
CA ASP A 74 13.07 -14.88 2.84
C ASP A 74 12.14 -15.83 3.61
N PRO A 75 12.61 -17.01 4.05
CA PRO A 75 11.77 -17.98 4.76
C PRO A 75 11.09 -17.45 6.02
N SER A 76 11.64 -16.42 6.69
CA SER A 76 11.00 -15.81 7.86
C SER A 76 9.63 -15.19 7.55
N PHE A 77 9.35 -14.84 6.29
CA PHE A 77 8.04 -14.34 5.88
C PHE A 77 6.94 -15.41 5.95
N LEU A 78 7.28 -16.70 5.96
CA LEU A 78 6.31 -17.78 6.16
C LEU A 78 5.62 -17.67 7.53
N THR A 79 6.32 -17.16 8.55
CA THR A 79 5.73 -16.88 9.87
C THR A 79 4.69 -15.76 9.81
N VAL A 80 4.83 -14.80 8.90
CA VAL A 80 3.85 -13.72 8.68
C VAL A 80 2.62 -14.24 7.93
N LEU A 81 2.82 -15.12 6.94
CA LEU A 81 1.72 -15.74 6.18
C LEU A 81 0.90 -16.72 7.02
N GLY A 82 1.55 -17.45 7.93
CA GLY A 82 0.94 -18.55 8.66
C GLY A 82 0.65 -19.76 7.76
N ASP A 83 -0.14 -20.70 8.29
CA ASP A 83 -0.33 -22.03 7.68
C ASP A 83 -1.31 -22.06 6.52
N SER A 84 -2.17 -21.04 6.37
CA SER A 84 -3.26 -21.03 5.38
C SER A 84 -3.52 -19.62 4.85
N PRO A 85 -2.53 -18.99 4.20
CA PRO A 85 -2.69 -17.66 3.65
C PRO A 85 -3.67 -17.69 2.46
N SER A 86 -4.45 -16.63 2.30
CA SER A 86 -5.43 -16.53 1.22
C SER A 86 -5.62 -15.10 0.77
N PHE A 87 -6.11 -14.94 -0.46
CA PHE A 87 -6.57 -13.67 -1.01
C PHE A 87 -8.08 -13.73 -1.14
N ARG A 88 -8.76 -12.70 -0.69
CA ARG A 88 -10.22 -12.62 -0.78
C ARG A 88 -10.64 -11.17 -1.03
N VAL A 89 -11.53 -10.99 -2.01
CA VAL A 89 -12.14 -9.69 -2.26
C VAL A 89 -13.18 -9.42 -1.18
N ILE A 90 -12.97 -8.34 -0.43
CA ILE A 90 -13.86 -7.94 0.65
C ILE A 90 -15.02 -7.10 0.13
N ALA A 91 -14.72 -6.13 -0.73
CA ALA A 91 -15.68 -5.32 -1.45
C ALA A 91 -15.05 -4.88 -2.79
N SER A 92 -15.88 -4.61 -3.78
CA SER A 92 -15.43 -4.10 -5.08
C SER A 92 -16.51 -3.24 -5.72
N ASN A 93 -16.09 -2.23 -6.45
CA ASN A 93 -16.96 -1.49 -7.36
C ASN A 93 -16.21 -1.33 -8.70
N PRO A 94 -16.70 -1.95 -9.79
CA PRO A 94 -16.00 -1.91 -11.08
C PRO A 94 -16.22 -0.60 -11.85
N GLY A 95 -17.07 0.31 -11.37
CA GLY A 95 -17.38 1.56 -12.07
C GLY A 95 -16.25 2.58 -12.02
N PHE A 96 -15.42 2.55 -10.98
CA PHE A 96 -14.35 3.51 -10.74
C PHE A 96 -13.23 2.91 -9.89
N ALA A 97 -12.12 3.63 -9.73
CA ALA A 97 -10.99 3.29 -8.88
C ALA A 97 -11.36 3.45 -7.40
N PHE A 98 -12.21 2.53 -6.94
CA PHE A 98 -13.02 2.62 -5.73
C PHE A 98 -12.26 2.60 -4.40
N ALA A 99 -11.24 1.76 -4.29
CA ALA A 99 -10.43 1.62 -3.06
C ALA A 99 -8.95 1.72 -3.45
N HIS A 100 -8.44 2.94 -3.47
CA HIS A 100 -7.11 3.28 -4.01
C HIS A 100 -6.10 3.53 -2.88
N GLU A 101 -6.45 4.36 -1.90
CA GLU A 101 -5.54 4.79 -0.83
C GLU A 101 -6.28 5.08 0.50
N ALA A 102 -5.60 5.76 1.42
CA ALA A 102 -6.09 6.22 2.72
C ALA A 102 -6.64 5.15 3.69
N PRO A 103 -6.05 3.93 3.81
CA PRO A 103 -6.54 2.98 4.79
C PRO A 103 -6.33 3.50 6.22
N ILE A 104 -7.42 3.69 6.95
CA ILE A 104 -7.41 4.04 8.38
C ILE A 104 -8.30 3.04 9.12
N TRP A 105 -7.72 2.25 10.01
CA TRP A 105 -8.49 1.39 10.90
C TRP A 105 -8.81 2.12 12.21
N VAL A 106 -10.09 2.15 12.58
CA VAL A 106 -10.59 2.70 13.85
C VAL A 106 -10.95 1.52 14.77
N PRO A 107 -10.09 1.14 15.75
CA PRO A 107 -10.29 -0.06 16.55
C PRO A 107 -11.55 -0.01 17.42
N SER A 108 -11.91 1.18 17.92
CA SER A 108 -13.07 1.34 18.82
C SER A 108 -14.40 0.99 18.16
N THR A 109 -14.51 1.13 16.85
CA THR A 109 -15.71 0.78 16.07
C THR A 109 -15.50 -0.41 15.14
N GLN A 110 -14.28 -0.95 15.06
CA GLN A 110 -13.89 -1.99 14.11
C GLN A 110 -14.21 -1.61 12.66
N GLU A 111 -14.00 -0.35 12.30
CA GLU A 111 -14.24 0.16 10.95
C GLU A 111 -12.93 0.43 10.22
N LEU A 112 -12.89 0.10 8.93
CA LEU A 112 -11.80 0.46 8.03
C LEU A 112 -12.30 1.51 7.04
N PHE A 113 -11.65 2.66 7.04
CA PHE A 113 -11.88 3.76 6.12
C PHE A 113 -10.86 3.72 4.99
N PHE A 114 -11.23 4.18 3.81
CA PHE A 114 -10.37 4.27 2.62
C PHE A 114 -10.92 5.30 1.64
N ALA A 115 -10.11 5.68 0.66
CA ALA A 115 -10.49 6.63 -0.38
C ALA A 115 -10.38 6.01 -1.77
N SER A 116 -11.28 6.44 -2.67
CA SER A 116 -11.13 6.19 -4.10
C SER A 116 -10.01 7.04 -4.68
N ALA A 117 -9.56 6.72 -5.90
CA ALA A 117 -8.51 7.51 -6.55
C ALA A 117 -8.93 8.99 -6.64
N ALA A 118 -7.98 9.88 -6.37
CA ALA A 118 -8.17 11.32 -6.42
C ALA A 118 -7.51 11.92 -7.67
N GLY A 119 -8.03 13.05 -8.14
CA GLY A 119 -7.41 13.83 -9.23
C GLY A 119 -7.51 13.22 -10.63
N SER A 120 -8.33 12.18 -10.83
CA SER A 120 -8.51 11.56 -12.14
C SER A 120 -9.96 11.15 -12.43
N PRO A 121 -10.37 11.12 -13.71
CA PRO A 121 -11.68 10.62 -14.12
C PRO A 121 -11.93 9.17 -13.70
N SER A 122 -10.87 8.35 -13.58
CA SER A 122 -11.02 6.97 -13.11
C SER A 122 -11.49 6.89 -11.67
N GLY A 123 -11.24 7.92 -10.86
CA GLY A 123 -11.75 8.06 -9.50
C GLY A 123 -13.13 8.72 -9.40
N PHE A 124 -13.79 8.99 -10.54
CA PHE A 124 -14.97 9.86 -10.64
C PHE A 124 -14.73 11.25 -10.05
N SER A 125 -13.50 11.75 -10.22
CA SER A 125 -13.06 13.03 -9.68
C SER A 125 -12.49 13.90 -10.79
N ASP A 126 -12.72 15.20 -10.72
CA ASP A 126 -12.20 16.20 -11.64
C ASP A 126 -12.19 17.57 -10.94
N ILE A 127 -12.04 18.67 -11.70
CA ILE A 127 -12.05 20.01 -11.11
C ILE A 127 -13.38 20.38 -10.42
N ASN A 128 -14.48 19.73 -10.78
CA ASN A 128 -15.85 19.97 -10.30
C ASN A 128 -16.43 18.82 -9.46
N HIS A 129 -15.80 17.63 -9.45
CA HIS A 129 -16.23 16.46 -8.69
C HIS A 129 -15.14 15.96 -7.74
N ASN A 130 -15.50 15.73 -6.47
CA ASN A 130 -14.57 15.22 -5.47
C ASN A 130 -14.47 13.68 -5.55
N ASN A 131 -13.38 13.10 -5.06
CA ASN A 131 -13.31 11.65 -4.87
C ASN A 131 -14.13 11.22 -3.64
N GLN A 132 -14.30 9.92 -3.46
CA GLN A 132 -15.11 9.37 -2.37
C GLN A 132 -14.23 8.83 -1.25
N VAL A 133 -14.58 9.15 -0.01
CA VAL A 133 -14.09 8.46 1.18
C VAL A 133 -15.20 7.53 1.65
N ALA A 134 -14.87 6.28 1.97
CA ALA A 134 -15.83 5.27 2.36
C ALA A 134 -15.30 4.43 3.52
N LYS A 135 -16.20 3.64 4.12
CA LYS A 135 -15.87 2.71 5.19
C LYS A 135 -16.56 1.36 5.04
N ILE A 136 -15.97 0.35 5.68
CA ILE A 136 -16.55 -0.98 5.90
C ILE A 136 -16.45 -1.39 7.37
N SER A 137 -17.38 -2.21 7.85
CA SER A 137 -17.32 -2.86 9.16
C SER A 137 -16.47 -4.13 9.08
N LEU A 138 -15.39 -4.21 9.85
CA LEU A 138 -14.57 -5.42 9.94
C LEU A 138 -15.31 -6.57 10.64
N ASN A 139 -16.29 -6.28 11.49
CA ASN A 139 -17.15 -7.31 12.08
C ASN A 139 -18.04 -7.97 11.01
N ASP A 140 -18.55 -7.18 10.06
CA ASP A 140 -19.35 -7.69 8.94
C ASP A 140 -18.46 -8.53 8.02
N VAL A 141 -17.21 -8.10 7.80
CA VAL A 141 -16.20 -8.86 7.07
C VAL A 141 -15.95 -10.21 7.74
N THR A 142 -15.66 -10.24 9.04
CA THR A 142 -15.44 -11.48 9.78
C THR A 142 -16.66 -12.41 9.70
N THR A 143 -17.86 -11.86 9.85
CA THR A 143 -19.12 -12.62 9.78
C THR A 143 -19.32 -13.21 8.38
N ALA A 144 -19.17 -12.42 7.33
CA ALA A 144 -19.31 -12.88 5.95
C ALA A 144 -18.24 -13.90 5.58
N ILE A 145 -17.02 -13.75 6.13
CA ILE A 145 -15.95 -14.73 5.95
C ILE A 145 -16.31 -16.08 6.58
N ALA A 146 -16.83 -16.08 7.80
CA ALA A 146 -17.22 -17.28 8.53
C ALA A 146 -18.43 -18.01 7.91
N GLN A 147 -19.32 -17.26 7.26
CA GLN A 147 -20.48 -17.82 6.55
C GLN A 147 -20.13 -18.32 5.14
N SER A 148 -18.97 -17.94 4.59
CA SER A 148 -18.54 -18.40 3.26
C SER A 148 -18.05 -19.84 3.30
N SER A 149 -18.63 -20.69 2.45
CA SER A 149 -18.19 -22.08 2.25
C SER A 149 -16.91 -22.21 1.41
N ASN A 150 -16.40 -21.11 0.85
CA ASN A 150 -15.22 -21.10 -0.01
C ASN A 150 -14.16 -20.12 0.51
N ALA A 151 -12.98 -20.63 0.84
CA ALA A 151 -11.84 -19.89 1.40
C ALA A 151 -11.40 -18.65 0.59
N THR A 152 -11.70 -18.57 -0.71
CA THR A 152 -11.26 -17.48 -1.59
C THR A 152 -12.39 -16.72 -2.27
N ALA A 153 -13.65 -17.13 -2.09
CA ALA A 153 -14.78 -16.45 -2.72
C ALA A 153 -14.95 -15.02 -2.18
N PRO A 154 -15.23 -14.03 -3.06
CA PRO A 154 -15.57 -12.67 -2.63
C PRO A 154 -16.74 -12.66 -1.63
N VAL A 155 -16.67 -11.77 -0.63
CA VAL A 155 -17.72 -11.64 0.41
C VAL A 155 -18.59 -10.40 0.25
N ASN A 156 -18.16 -9.42 -0.54
CA ASN A 156 -18.94 -8.23 -0.95
C ASN A 156 -19.69 -7.55 0.20
N VAL A 157 -18.99 -7.18 1.27
CA VAL A 157 -19.60 -6.48 2.40
C VAL A 157 -20.12 -5.10 1.99
N THR A 158 -21.10 -4.60 2.75
CA THR A 158 -21.66 -3.27 2.53
C THR A 158 -20.59 -2.20 2.77
N VAL A 159 -20.54 -1.25 1.83
CA VAL A 159 -19.67 -0.08 1.90
C VAL A 159 -20.54 1.13 2.17
N THR A 160 -20.10 1.99 3.08
CA THR A 160 -20.76 3.27 3.37
C THR A 160 -19.87 4.42 2.96
N THR A 161 -20.30 5.21 1.98
CA THR A 161 -19.63 6.46 1.61
C THR A 161 -19.85 7.51 2.70
N LEU A 162 -18.81 8.29 3.01
CA LEU A 162 -18.88 9.40 3.96
C LEU A 162 -19.35 10.66 3.24
N ASP A 163 -20.27 11.38 3.87
CA ASP A 163 -20.67 12.72 3.47
C ASP A 163 -19.77 13.74 4.17
N LEU A 164 -18.85 14.34 3.41
CA LEU A 164 -17.78 15.22 3.90
C LEU A 164 -18.05 16.67 3.47
N PRO A 165 -17.63 17.67 4.26
CA PRO A 165 -17.79 19.06 3.89
C PRO A 165 -16.85 19.43 2.73
N ASP A 166 -17.20 20.50 1.99
CA ASP A 166 -16.45 20.95 0.81
C ASP A 166 -15.04 21.51 1.13
N THR A 167 -14.62 21.52 2.39
CA THR A 167 -13.22 21.77 2.77
C THR A 167 -12.33 20.55 2.58
N VAL A 168 -12.89 19.33 2.54
CA VAL A 168 -12.16 18.07 2.36
C VAL A 168 -12.14 17.70 0.89
N GLN A 169 -11.03 17.93 0.20
CA GLN A 169 -10.97 17.87 -1.26
C GLN A 169 -9.86 16.96 -1.76
N MET A 170 -10.23 15.98 -2.59
CA MET A 170 -9.31 15.05 -3.22
C MET A 170 -8.48 14.31 -2.16
N THR A 171 -9.15 13.58 -1.27
CA THR A 171 -8.50 12.81 -0.21
C THR A 171 -7.64 11.73 -0.86
N ASN A 172 -6.34 11.94 -0.89
CA ASN A 172 -5.40 11.01 -1.49
C ASN A 172 -4.87 10.03 -0.45
N ALA A 173 -4.65 10.46 0.79
CA ALA A 173 -4.21 9.56 1.87
C ALA A 173 -4.90 9.86 3.19
N GLY A 174 -4.57 9.02 4.17
CA GLY A 174 -5.14 9.07 5.50
C GLY A 174 -4.25 8.38 6.52
N THR A 175 -4.32 8.83 7.76
CA THR A 175 -3.69 8.17 8.90
C THR A 175 -4.49 8.43 10.18
N GLY A 176 -4.09 7.79 11.28
CA GLY A 176 -4.77 7.88 12.56
C GLY A 176 -5.30 6.53 13.05
N PRO A 177 -6.20 6.55 14.04
CA PRO A 177 -6.84 7.74 14.61
C PRO A 177 -5.85 8.67 15.31
N TYR A 178 -6.04 9.99 15.15
CA TYR A 178 -5.31 11.02 15.91
C TYR A 178 -6.31 11.68 16.87
N ASN A 179 -6.16 11.41 18.17
CA ASN A 179 -7.12 11.86 19.20
C ASN A 179 -8.58 11.48 18.89
N GLY A 180 -8.79 10.30 18.29
CA GLY A 180 -10.12 9.80 17.92
C GLY A 180 -10.61 10.22 16.54
N SER A 181 -9.97 11.19 15.88
CA SER A 181 -10.31 11.64 14.53
C SER A 181 -9.52 10.89 13.46
N LEU A 182 -10.11 10.77 12.27
CA LEU A 182 -9.38 10.48 11.04
C LEU A 182 -8.52 11.70 10.68
N LEU A 183 -7.26 11.50 10.32
CA LEU A 183 -6.45 12.56 9.71
C LEU A 183 -6.41 12.31 8.19
N LEU A 184 -7.23 13.05 7.45
CA LEU A 184 -7.30 12.98 5.99
C LEU A 184 -6.28 13.93 5.36
N VAL A 185 -5.65 13.46 4.28
CA VAL A 185 -4.62 14.17 3.52
C VAL A 185 -5.19 14.46 2.14
N ASN A 186 -5.38 15.75 1.85
CA ASN A 186 -6.16 16.21 0.72
C ASN A 186 -5.28 16.95 -0.27
N SER A 187 -5.32 16.55 -1.54
CA SER A 187 -4.47 17.14 -2.59
C SER A 187 -4.99 18.48 -3.11
N GLY A 188 -6.17 18.93 -2.68
CA GLY A 188 -6.80 20.15 -3.18
C GLY A 188 -7.51 19.94 -4.52
N ARG A 189 -8.33 20.92 -4.92
CA ARG A 189 -9.15 20.86 -6.14
C ARG A 189 -9.48 22.25 -6.66
N GLY A 190 -8.95 22.61 -7.83
CA GLY A 190 -9.18 23.92 -8.44
C GLY A 190 -8.75 25.06 -7.50
N PRO A 191 -9.65 25.95 -7.05
CA PRO A 191 -9.32 27.02 -6.10
C PRO A 191 -9.23 26.57 -4.64
N LEU A 192 -9.59 25.31 -4.33
CA LEU A 192 -9.60 24.78 -2.97
C LEU A 192 -8.21 24.22 -2.64
N PRO A 193 -7.50 24.75 -1.62
CA PRO A 193 -6.11 24.41 -1.37
C PRO A 193 -5.96 22.98 -0.83
N PRO A 194 -4.80 22.34 -1.05
CA PRO A 194 -4.45 21.10 -0.35
C PRO A 194 -4.41 21.34 1.16
N ASN A 195 -4.84 20.35 1.94
CA ASN A 195 -4.93 20.50 3.40
C ASN A 195 -4.85 19.17 4.17
N LEU A 196 -4.60 19.30 5.47
CA LEU A 196 -4.79 18.22 6.45
C LEU A 196 -6.04 18.51 7.25
N VAL A 197 -6.93 17.52 7.36
CA VAL A 197 -8.23 17.67 8.03
C VAL A 197 -8.43 16.57 9.04
N LEU A 198 -8.80 16.96 10.26
CA LEU A 198 -9.34 16.05 11.26
C LEU A 198 -10.83 15.85 10.99
N VAL A 199 -11.27 14.61 10.84
CA VAL A 199 -12.68 14.25 10.64
C VAL A 199 -13.13 13.32 11.76
N ASP A 200 -14.27 13.60 12.37
CA ASP A 200 -14.90 12.69 13.32
C ASP A 200 -15.47 11.46 12.56
N PRO A 201 -14.98 10.24 12.82
CA PRO A 201 -15.46 9.04 12.12
C PRO A 201 -16.95 8.72 12.39
N ALA A 202 -17.52 9.22 13.50
CA ALA A 202 -18.92 9.05 13.84
C ALA A 202 -19.82 10.16 13.25
N ASN A 203 -19.26 11.33 12.98
CA ASN A 203 -19.96 12.45 12.34
C ASN A 203 -19.06 13.12 11.28
N PRO A 204 -18.98 12.57 10.05
CA PRO A 204 -18.04 13.04 9.03
C PRO A 204 -18.19 14.51 8.61
N GLN A 205 -19.34 15.14 8.88
CA GLN A 205 -19.56 16.58 8.68
C GLN A 205 -18.80 17.44 9.70
N ASN A 206 -18.42 16.88 10.85
CA ASN A 206 -17.54 17.53 11.83
C ASN A 206 -16.08 17.37 11.38
N ALA A 207 -15.63 18.35 10.60
CA ALA A 207 -14.28 18.39 10.04
C ALA A 207 -13.54 19.69 10.42
N THR A 208 -12.27 19.58 10.78
CA THR A 208 -11.42 20.72 11.14
C THR A 208 -10.14 20.72 10.31
N VAL A 209 -9.94 21.76 9.49
CA VAL A 209 -8.67 22.00 8.79
C VAL A 209 -7.61 22.38 9.83
N ILE A 210 -6.50 21.65 9.87
CA ILE A 210 -5.39 21.91 10.81
C ILE A 210 -4.13 22.44 10.11
N LEU A 211 -4.07 22.34 8.77
CA LEU A 211 -2.96 22.79 7.95
C LEU A 211 -3.44 22.95 6.50
N ASP A 212 -3.20 24.09 5.87
CA ASP A 212 -3.52 24.34 4.45
C ASP A 212 -2.49 25.24 3.73
N ASN A 213 -1.52 25.77 4.47
CA ASN A 213 -0.48 26.63 3.92
C ASN A 213 0.83 26.57 4.73
N PHE A 214 1.90 27.12 4.16
CA PHE A 214 3.15 27.42 4.83
C PHE A 214 3.53 28.89 4.56
N PHE A 215 3.51 29.72 5.61
CA PHE A 215 3.71 31.18 5.50
C PHE A 215 2.81 31.87 4.46
N GLY A 216 1.53 31.45 4.38
CA GLY A 216 0.55 31.99 3.45
C GLY A 216 0.66 31.46 2.02
N ARG A 217 1.62 30.58 1.73
CA ARG A 217 1.72 29.88 0.45
C ARG A 217 1.02 28.53 0.55
N GLN A 218 0.09 28.26 -0.36
CA GLN A 218 -0.54 26.95 -0.50
C GLN A 218 0.49 25.86 -0.82
N PHE A 219 0.22 24.65 -0.36
CA PHE A 219 0.94 23.46 -0.79
C PHE A 219 0.68 23.17 -2.27
N ASN A 220 1.52 22.32 -2.87
CA ASN A 220 1.35 21.91 -4.26
C ASN A 220 0.28 20.80 -4.35
N SER A 221 0.50 19.71 -3.63
CA SER A 221 -0.38 18.54 -3.59
C SER A 221 0.03 17.63 -2.43
N LEU A 222 -0.76 17.62 -1.34
CA LEU A 222 -0.47 16.71 -0.23
C LEU A 222 -0.79 15.27 -0.63
N HIS A 223 0.17 14.36 -0.44
CA HIS A 223 0.03 12.98 -0.91
C HIS A 223 -0.10 11.97 0.23
N ASN A 224 0.80 11.98 1.21
CA ASN A 224 0.85 10.99 2.30
C ASN A 224 1.15 11.66 3.63
N ALA A 225 0.69 11.07 4.73
CA ALA A 225 1.08 11.47 6.07
C ALA A 225 1.14 10.28 7.05
N LYS A 226 1.98 10.41 8.08
CA LYS A 226 2.04 9.50 9.23
C LYS A 226 2.25 10.28 10.52
N ILE A 227 1.64 9.77 11.59
CA ILE A 227 1.80 10.28 12.94
C ILE A 227 2.93 9.49 13.60
N HIS A 228 3.92 10.20 14.13
CA HIS A 228 4.98 9.57 14.91
C HIS A 228 4.42 9.10 16.26
N PRO A 229 4.55 7.81 16.62
CA PRO A 229 3.77 7.19 17.69
C PRO A 229 4.09 7.75 19.09
N THR A 230 5.30 8.26 19.31
CA THR A 230 5.72 8.75 20.64
C THR A 230 5.57 10.26 20.79
N SER A 231 5.84 11.04 19.74
CA SER A 231 5.80 12.51 19.82
C SER A 231 4.46 13.10 19.37
N GLY A 232 3.65 12.35 18.63
CA GLY A 232 2.43 12.85 18.01
C GLY A 232 2.68 13.77 16.80
N ASN A 233 3.93 14.00 16.41
CA ASN A 233 4.24 14.84 15.25
C ASN A 233 3.66 14.22 13.97
N ILE A 234 3.07 15.07 13.14
CA ILE A 234 2.55 14.68 11.83
C ILE A 234 3.62 14.97 10.78
N PHE A 235 4.09 13.93 10.10
CA PHE A 235 4.98 14.04 8.95
C PHE A 235 4.15 13.82 7.69
N PHE A 236 4.23 14.74 6.74
CA PHE A 236 3.48 14.68 5.49
C PHE A 236 4.37 15.02 4.30
N THR A 237 3.94 14.62 3.11
CA THR A 237 4.62 14.90 1.85
C THR A 237 3.80 15.87 1.02
N ASP A 238 4.44 16.93 0.55
CA ASP A 238 3.92 17.84 -0.47
C ASP A 238 4.63 17.55 -1.79
N VAL A 239 3.95 16.89 -2.72
CA VAL A 239 4.52 16.47 -4.01
C VAL A 239 4.20 17.49 -5.09
N ALA A 240 5.08 17.58 -6.09
CA ALA A 240 4.93 18.47 -7.24
C ALA A 240 4.00 17.89 -8.31
#